data_AF-A0A8D2EJP9-F1
#
_entry.id   AF-A0A8D2EJP9-F1
#
_cell.length_a   1.000
_cell.length_b   1.000
_cell.length_c   1.000
_cell.angle_alpha   90.00
_cell.angle_beta   90.00
_cell.angle_gamma   90.00
#
_symmetry.space_group_name_H-M   'P 1'
#
loop_
_entity.id
_entity.type
_entity.pdbx_description
1 polymer ?
#
loop_
_entity_poly.entity_id
_entity_poly.type
_entity_poly.pdbx_seq_one_letter_code
_entity_poly.pdbx_strand_id
1 'polypeptide(L)'
;MATNWGSLLQDEQQLEELARQAVDRALAEGVLLRTSQEPTSSEVVSYAPFTLFPSLVPSALLEQAYAVQMDFNLLVDAVSQNAAFLEQTLSSALVLLIAQEKERNIFDQRAIENELLARNIHVIRRTFEDISEKGSLDQDRRLFVDGQEIAVVYFRDGYMPRQYSLQNWEARLLLERSCAAKCPDIATQLAGTKKVQQELSRPGMLEMLLPGQPEAVARLRATFAGLYSLDMGEEGDQAIAKALAAPSRFVLKPQREGGGNNLYGEEMVQALKQLKDSEERASYILMEKIEPEPFENCLLRPGSPAQVVQCISELGIFGVYVRQEKTLVMNKHVGHLLRTKAIEHADGGVAAGVAVLDNPYPV
;
A
#
# COMPACT_ATOMS: atom_id res chain seq x y z
N MET A 1 22.69 11.84 -24.19
CA MET A 1 22.99 13.05 -23.37
C MET A 1 22.60 12.70 -21.95
N ALA A 2 23.50 12.85 -20.98
CA ALA A 2 23.30 12.36 -19.62
C ALA A 2 22.04 13.00 -19.01
N THR A 3 21.04 12.19 -18.70
CA THR A 3 19.75 12.57 -18.12
C THR A 3 19.90 12.84 -16.62
N ASN A 4 20.83 13.73 -16.25
CA ASN A 4 21.02 14.09 -14.85
C ASN A 4 20.22 15.36 -14.54
N TRP A 5 19.15 15.23 -13.76
CA TRP A 5 18.34 16.37 -13.32
C TRP A 5 19.15 17.37 -12.51
N GLY A 6 20.21 16.94 -11.81
CA GLY A 6 21.04 17.78 -10.95
C GLY A 6 21.63 19.01 -11.65
N SER A 7 21.91 18.95 -12.96
CA SER A 7 22.40 20.15 -13.68
C SER A 7 21.34 21.24 -13.83
N LEU A 8 20.05 20.88 -13.88
CA LEU A 8 18.93 21.82 -13.98
C LEU A 8 18.53 22.38 -12.61
N LEU A 9 19.04 21.79 -11.53
CA LEU A 9 18.72 22.17 -10.15
C LEU A 9 19.68 23.21 -9.56
N GLN A 10 20.75 23.57 -10.28
CA GLN A 10 21.78 24.52 -9.79
C GLN A 10 21.42 26.01 -10.00
N ASP A 11 20.49 26.33 -10.91
CA ASP A 11 20.01 27.69 -11.14
C ASP A 11 18.78 27.96 -10.27
N GLU A 12 18.95 28.72 -9.19
CA GLU A 12 17.89 29.04 -8.22
C GLU A 12 16.69 29.77 -8.86
N GLN A 13 16.94 30.72 -9.77
CA GLN A 13 15.86 31.49 -10.40
C GLN A 13 15.04 30.60 -11.34
N GLN A 14 15.73 29.75 -12.10
CA GLN A 14 15.07 28.77 -12.94
C GLN A 14 14.28 27.74 -12.11
N LEU A 15 14.85 27.28 -11.00
CA LEU A 15 14.21 26.32 -10.10
C LEU A 15 12.92 26.87 -9.49
N GLU A 16 12.93 28.11 -9.01
CA GLU A 16 11.74 28.77 -8.46
C GLU A 16 10.61 28.90 -9.50
N GLU A 17 10.97 29.23 -10.74
CA GLU A 17 10.02 29.33 -11.85
C GLU A 17 9.43 27.95 -12.20
N LEU A 18 10.28 26.93 -12.34
CA LEU A 18 9.85 25.56 -12.62
C LEU A 18 8.95 24.99 -11.52
N ALA A 19 9.29 25.23 -10.25
CA ALA A 19 8.47 24.82 -9.12
C ALA A 19 7.09 25.48 -9.16
N ARG A 20 7.01 26.77 -9.49
CA ARG A 20 5.73 27.48 -9.64
C ARG A 20 4.88 26.89 -10.75
N GLN A 21 5.46 26.68 -11.94
CA GLN A 21 4.77 26.08 -13.07
C GLN A 21 4.27 24.65 -12.75
N ALA A 22 5.11 23.86 -12.09
CA ALA A 22 4.78 22.50 -11.70
C ALA A 22 3.62 22.46 -10.69
N VAL A 23 3.64 23.33 -9.68
CA VAL A 23 2.58 23.45 -8.67
C VAL A 23 1.26 23.85 -9.30
N ASP A 24 1.24 24.89 -10.13
CA ASP A 24 0.01 25.36 -10.79
C ASP A 24 -0.57 24.28 -11.70
N ARG A 25 0.30 23.55 -12.42
CA ARG A 25 -0.14 22.43 -13.26
C ARG A 25 -0.68 21.26 -12.44
N ALA A 26 -0.02 20.88 -11.35
CA ALA A 26 -0.45 19.79 -10.48
C ALA A 26 -1.84 20.06 -9.88
N LEU A 27 -2.09 21.31 -9.47
CA LEU A 27 -3.41 21.74 -8.99
C LEU A 27 -4.47 21.65 -10.09
N ALA A 28 -4.16 22.11 -11.31
CA ALA A 28 -5.07 22.07 -12.45
C ALA A 28 -5.44 20.63 -12.89
N GLU A 29 -4.49 19.69 -12.77
CA GLU A 29 -4.69 18.27 -13.09
C GLU A 29 -5.33 17.47 -11.94
N GLY A 30 -5.67 18.12 -10.81
CA GLY A 30 -6.35 17.46 -9.70
C GLY A 30 -5.45 16.63 -8.79
N VAL A 31 -4.13 16.85 -8.78
CA VAL A 31 -3.18 16.22 -7.85
C VAL A 31 -3.33 16.86 -6.47
N LEU A 32 -4.42 16.54 -5.77
CA LEU A 32 -4.90 17.30 -4.60
C LEU A 32 -4.92 16.46 -3.32
N LEU A 33 -4.71 17.14 -2.20
CA LEU A 33 -5.04 16.68 -0.85
C LEU A 33 -5.83 17.77 -0.12
N ARG A 34 -6.74 17.36 0.77
CA ARG A 34 -7.22 18.29 1.80
C ARG A 34 -6.06 18.67 2.72
N THR A 35 -6.15 19.87 3.28
CA THR A 35 -5.13 20.37 4.21
C THR A 35 -5.08 19.51 5.48
N SER A 36 -3.96 19.55 6.19
CA SER A 36 -3.82 18.84 7.47
C SER A 36 -4.67 19.46 8.58
N GLN A 37 -4.98 20.75 8.47
CA GLN A 37 -5.80 21.49 9.42
C GLN A 37 -7.28 21.12 9.28
N GLU A 38 -7.76 20.91 8.05
CA GLU A 38 -9.17 20.65 7.75
C GLU A 38 -9.35 19.33 6.96
N PRO A 39 -9.05 18.16 7.56
CA PRO A 39 -9.08 16.87 6.85
C PRO A 39 -10.49 16.39 6.46
N THR A 40 -11.53 17.02 6.99
CA THR A 40 -12.95 16.73 6.68
C THR A 40 -13.53 17.66 5.61
N SER A 41 -12.85 18.76 5.27
CA SER A 41 -13.36 19.81 4.39
C SER A 41 -12.64 19.84 3.05
N SER A 42 -13.41 20.02 1.97
CA SER A 42 -12.87 20.24 0.61
C SER A 42 -12.90 21.72 0.20
N GLU A 43 -13.26 22.64 1.09
CA GLU A 43 -13.30 24.08 0.80
C GLU A 43 -11.90 24.66 0.57
N VAL A 44 -10.89 24.07 1.22
CA VAL A 44 -9.48 24.45 1.04
C VAL A 44 -8.66 23.18 0.82
N VAL A 45 -7.91 23.16 -0.28
CA VAL A 45 -7.06 22.05 -0.69
C VAL A 45 -5.70 22.56 -1.11
N SER A 46 -4.74 21.65 -1.22
CA SER A 46 -3.43 21.95 -1.82
C SER A 46 -2.96 20.76 -2.65
N TYR A 47 -1.82 20.90 -3.30
CA TYR A 47 -1.24 19.83 -4.10
C TYR A 47 -0.76 18.68 -3.21
N ALA A 48 -0.91 17.44 -3.67
CA ALA A 48 -0.22 16.32 -3.05
C ALA A 48 1.30 16.50 -3.24
N PRO A 49 2.17 16.18 -2.27
CA PRO A 49 3.61 16.32 -2.45
C PRO A 49 4.11 15.50 -3.63
N PHE A 50 4.99 16.07 -4.47
CA PHE A 50 5.53 15.41 -5.66
C PHE A 50 6.96 15.84 -6.00
N THR A 51 7.65 15.08 -6.85
CA THR A 51 8.96 15.45 -7.41
C THR A 51 8.82 16.44 -8.55
N LEU A 52 9.77 17.37 -8.69
CA LEU A 52 9.78 18.30 -9.83
C LEU A 52 10.08 17.58 -11.15
N PHE A 53 10.95 16.57 -11.14
CA PHE A 53 11.32 15.78 -12.31
C PHE A 53 11.01 14.29 -12.10
N PRO A 54 10.66 13.55 -13.16
CA PRO A 54 10.44 12.11 -13.08
C PRO A 54 11.76 11.38 -12.81
N SER A 55 11.83 10.58 -11.76
CA SER A 55 13.08 9.90 -11.39
C SER A 55 13.43 8.76 -12.35
N LEU A 56 14.72 8.58 -12.62
CA LEU A 56 15.20 7.56 -13.56
C LEU A 56 14.97 6.16 -13.00
N VAL A 57 14.42 5.26 -13.81
CA VAL A 57 14.19 3.86 -13.45
C VAL A 57 14.65 2.98 -14.61
N PRO A 58 15.54 1.98 -14.38
CA PRO A 58 15.95 1.06 -15.43
C PRO A 58 14.75 0.34 -16.06
N SER A 59 14.62 0.44 -17.38
CA SER A 59 13.46 -0.07 -18.12
C SER A 59 13.23 -1.57 -17.86
N ALA A 60 14.32 -2.35 -17.80
CA ALA A 60 14.25 -3.78 -17.50
C ALA A 60 13.66 -4.09 -16.11
N LEU A 61 13.93 -3.26 -15.10
CA LEU A 61 13.36 -3.44 -13.76
C LEU A 61 11.88 -3.06 -13.72
N LEU A 62 11.49 -2.02 -14.45
CA LEU A 62 10.09 -1.64 -14.61
C LEU A 62 9.30 -2.77 -15.31
N GLU A 63 9.84 -3.32 -16.40
CA GLU A 63 9.25 -4.45 -17.13
C GLU A 63 9.17 -5.72 -16.25
N GLN A 64 10.22 -6.02 -15.50
CA GLN A 64 10.23 -7.15 -14.56
C GLN A 64 9.13 -6.99 -13.49
N ALA A 65 8.97 -5.79 -12.93
CA ALA A 65 7.94 -5.51 -11.93
C ALA A 65 6.52 -5.67 -12.50
N TYR A 66 6.30 -5.24 -13.74
CA TYR A 66 5.04 -5.47 -14.44
C TYR A 66 4.78 -6.96 -14.69
N ALA A 67 5.78 -7.70 -15.16
CA ALA A 67 5.65 -9.10 -15.53
C ALA A 67 5.31 -10.01 -14.33
N VAL A 68 5.81 -9.71 -13.14
CA VAL A 68 5.56 -10.51 -11.93
C VAL A 68 4.24 -10.20 -11.24
N GLN A 69 3.58 -9.08 -11.54
CA GLN A 69 2.37 -8.65 -10.82
C GLN A 69 1.23 -9.67 -10.92
N MET A 70 1.07 -10.32 -12.08
CA MET A 70 0.02 -11.34 -12.25
C MET A 70 0.31 -12.60 -11.43
N ASP A 71 1.59 -12.93 -11.19
CA ASP A 71 1.99 -14.03 -10.29
C ASP A 71 1.73 -13.66 -8.83
N PHE A 72 1.96 -12.40 -8.44
CA PHE A 72 1.58 -11.90 -7.11
C PHE A 72 0.07 -11.96 -6.87
N ASN A 73 -0.74 -11.60 -7.86
CA ASN A 73 -2.20 -11.72 -7.76
C ASN A 73 -2.63 -13.17 -7.52
N LEU A 74 -2.02 -14.13 -8.22
CA LEU A 74 -2.26 -15.56 -8.01
C LEU A 74 -1.83 -16.01 -6.62
N LEU A 75 -0.68 -15.56 -6.15
CA LEU A 75 -0.16 -15.91 -4.83
C LEU A 75 -1.05 -15.37 -3.71
N VAL A 76 -1.46 -14.11 -3.79
CA VAL A 76 -2.33 -13.47 -2.79
C VAL A 76 -3.71 -14.15 -2.76
N ASP A 77 -4.30 -14.43 -3.93
CA ASP A 77 -5.57 -15.19 -3.99
C ASP A 77 -5.39 -16.61 -3.43
N ALA A 78 -4.31 -17.33 -3.77
CA ALA A 78 -4.01 -18.66 -3.26
C ALA A 78 -3.90 -18.70 -1.72
N VAL A 79 -3.32 -17.66 -1.12
CA VAL A 79 -3.26 -17.51 0.35
C VAL A 79 -4.65 -17.23 0.94
N SER A 80 -5.56 -16.57 0.20
CA SER A 80 -6.85 -16.11 0.73
C SER A 80 -8.08 -16.98 0.40
N GLN A 81 -7.92 -18.10 -0.30
CA GLN A 81 -9.08 -18.83 -0.88
C GLN A 81 -10.11 -19.34 0.15
N ASN A 82 -11.32 -18.74 0.08
CA ASN A 82 -12.61 -19.28 0.51
C ASN A 82 -13.67 -18.95 -0.58
N ALA A 83 -14.45 -19.93 -1.03
CA ALA A 83 -14.97 -19.96 -2.42
C ALA A 83 -16.42 -20.46 -2.56
N ALA A 84 -17.44 -19.69 -2.14
CA ALA A 84 -18.83 -20.17 -2.24
C ALA A 84 -19.92 -19.10 -2.54
N PHE A 85 -19.66 -17.99 -3.24
CA PHE A 85 -20.73 -16.97 -3.37
C PHE A 85 -20.87 -16.06 -4.64
N LEU A 86 -19.90 -15.94 -5.54
CA LEU A 86 -19.83 -14.75 -6.43
C LEU A 86 -20.60 -14.83 -7.78
N GLU A 87 -21.54 -15.75 -7.97
CA GLU A 87 -22.23 -15.93 -9.27
C GLU A 87 -23.56 -15.18 -9.48
N GLN A 88 -24.15 -14.56 -8.44
CA GLN A 88 -25.57 -14.15 -8.53
C GLN A 88 -25.87 -12.63 -8.37
N THR A 89 -24.88 -11.74 -8.17
CA THR A 89 -25.10 -10.39 -7.57
C THR A 89 -24.95 -9.16 -8.49
N LEU A 90 -24.88 -9.30 -9.82
CA LEU A 90 -24.54 -8.15 -10.70
C LEU A 90 -25.70 -7.65 -11.59
N SER A 91 -26.87 -7.37 -11.01
CA SER A 91 -27.98 -6.72 -11.76
C SER A 91 -28.44 -5.34 -11.27
N SER A 92 -27.92 -4.84 -10.13
CA SER A 92 -28.00 -3.40 -9.76
C SER A 92 -27.14 -3.15 -8.52
N ALA A 93 -25.86 -2.86 -8.72
CA ALA A 93 -24.86 -2.89 -7.65
C ALA A 93 -24.45 -1.49 -7.16
N LEU A 94 -24.69 -1.22 -5.88
CA LEU A 94 -24.04 -0.13 -5.16
C LEU A 94 -22.71 -0.63 -4.59
N VAL A 95 -21.68 0.21 -4.70
CA VAL A 95 -20.38 0.00 -4.05
C VAL A 95 -20.35 0.82 -2.76
N LEU A 96 -20.08 0.16 -1.65
CA LEU A 96 -19.83 0.79 -0.37
C LEU A 96 -18.34 1.04 -0.22
N LEU A 97 -17.93 2.30 -0.14
CA LEU A 97 -16.56 2.70 0.16
C LEU A 97 -16.43 3.03 1.65
N ILE A 98 -15.68 2.22 2.39
CA ILE A 98 -15.40 2.44 3.82
C ILE A 98 -14.22 3.40 3.96
N ALA A 99 -14.45 4.59 4.49
CA ALA A 99 -13.41 5.61 4.70
C ALA A 99 -13.66 6.39 5.99
N GLN A 100 -12.60 6.95 6.57
CA GLN A 100 -12.72 7.89 7.69
C GLN A 100 -13.35 9.21 7.22
N GLU A 101 -14.01 9.94 8.13
CA GLU A 101 -14.42 11.32 7.86
C GLU A 101 -13.20 12.23 7.63
N LYS A 102 -12.17 12.06 8.47
CA LYS A 102 -10.88 12.76 8.38
C LYS A 102 -9.99 12.12 7.32
N GLU A 103 -10.37 12.30 6.05
CA GLU A 103 -9.67 11.73 4.91
C GLU A 103 -9.09 12.83 4.01
N ARG A 104 -7.78 13.06 4.13
CA ARG A 104 -7.09 14.05 3.31
C ARG A 104 -6.94 13.62 1.86
N ASN A 105 -6.81 12.31 1.63
CA ASN A 105 -6.60 11.70 0.33
C ASN A 105 -7.92 11.34 -0.35
N ILE A 106 -8.96 12.15 -0.14
CA ILE A 106 -10.29 11.90 -0.71
C ILE A 106 -10.31 12.02 -2.24
N PHE A 107 -9.48 12.88 -2.84
CA PHE A 107 -9.47 13.09 -4.28
C PHE A 107 -8.98 11.84 -5.05
N ASP A 108 -7.99 11.14 -4.49
CA ASP A 108 -7.56 9.81 -4.96
C ASP A 108 -8.70 8.77 -4.90
N GLN A 109 -9.53 8.81 -3.86
CA GLN A 109 -10.71 7.95 -3.76
C GLN A 109 -11.78 8.31 -4.80
N ARG A 110 -12.00 9.62 -5.00
CA ARG A 110 -12.97 10.15 -5.97
C ARG A 110 -12.63 9.77 -7.41
N ALA A 111 -11.35 9.61 -7.75
CA ALA A 111 -10.96 9.12 -9.08
C ALA A 111 -11.59 7.76 -9.40
N ILE A 112 -11.60 6.83 -8.44
CA ILE A 112 -12.26 5.52 -8.58
C ILE A 112 -13.79 5.68 -8.62
N GLU A 113 -14.36 6.55 -7.78
CA GLU A 113 -15.80 6.82 -7.78
C GLU A 113 -16.27 7.38 -9.14
N ASN A 114 -15.49 8.26 -9.76
CA ASN A 114 -15.79 8.84 -11.07
C ASN A 114 -15.76 7.78 -12.19
N GLU A 115 -14.77 6.90 -12.17
CA GLU A 115 -14.67 5.78 -13.12
C GLU A 115 -15.83 4.78 -12.99
N LEU A 116 -16.27 4.50 -11.76
CA LEU A 116 -17.44 3.67 -11.50
C LEU A 116 -18.72 4.36 -11.97
N LEU A 117 -18.88 5.66 -11.67
CA LEU A 117 -20.03 6.45 -12.08
C LEU A 117 -20.15 6.55 -13.60
N ALA A 118 -19.03 6.69 -14.32
CA ALA A 118 -19.00 6.69 -15.78
C ALA A 118 -19.50 5.37 -16.39
N ARG A 119 -19.52 4.29 -15.60
CA ARG A 119 -20.08 2.97 -15.93
C ARG A 119 -21.43 2.71 -15.25
N ASN A 120 -22.07 3.76 -14.75
CA ASN A 120 -23.36 3.75 -14.04
C ASN A 120 -23.36 2.95 -12.73
N ILE A 121 -22.19 2.71 -12.14
CA ILE A 121 -22.03 2.08 -10.82
C ILE A 121 -21.90 3.19 -9.78
N HIS A 122 -22.81 3.20 -8.81
CA HIS A 122 -22.85 4.24 -7.79
C HIS A 122 -22.04 3.83 -6.57
N VAL A 123 -21.39 4.81 -5.93
CA VAL A 123 -20.63 4.62 -4.69
C VAL A 123 -21.31 5.39 -3.56
N ILE A 124 -21.48 4.75 -2.41
CA ILE A 124 -21.79 5.44 -1.14
C ILE A 124 -20.58 5.33 -0.21
N ARG A 125 -20.22 6.45 0.42
CA ARG A 125 -19.11 6.54 1.35
C ARG A 125 -19.63 6.50 2.78
N ARG A 126 -19.10 5.63 3.63
CA ARG A 126 -19.51 5.49 5.03
C ARG A 126 -18.31 5.20 5.92
N THR A 127 -18.41 5.56 7.19
CA THR A 127 -17.46 5.12 8.22
C THR A 127 -17.85 3.75 8.78
N PHE A 128 -17.03 3.15 9.65
CA PHE A 128 -17.44 1.97 10.40
C PHE A 128 -18.58 2.26 11.39
N GLU A 129 -18.62 3.48 11.94
CA GLU A 129 -19.67 3.94 12.84
C GLU A 129 -21.02 4.01 12.11
N ASP A 130 -21.05 4.53 10.87
CA ASP A 130 -22.25 4.50 10.02
C ASP A 130 -22.74 3.07 9.77
N ILE A 131 -21.82 2.12 9.56
CA ILE A 131 -22.18 0.71 9.36
C ILE A 131 -22.75 0.10 10.64
N SER A 132 -22.22 0.48 11.80
CA SER A 132 -22.77 0.05 13.08
C SER A 132 -24.19 0.57 13.29
N GLU A 133 -24.48 1.79 12.85
CA GLU A 133 -25.78 2.44 13.02
C GLU A 133 -26.82 2.00 11.98
N LYS A 134 -26.41 1.84 10.71
CA LYS A 134 -27.32 1.75 9.55
C LYS A 134 -27.11 0.51 8.69
N GLY A 135 -26.07 -0.28 8.98
CA GLY A 135 -25.78 -1.53 8.31
C GLY A 135 -26.61 -2.69 8.87
N SER A 136 -27.14 -3.53 7.98
CA SER A 136 -27.88 -4.73 8.36
C SER A 136 -27.71 -5.85 7.33
N LEU A 137 -28.00 -7.07 7.76
CA LEU A 137 -28.04 -8.26 6.91
C LEU A 137 -29.48 -8.78 6.84
N ASP A 138 -29.94 -9.15 5.65
CA ASP A 138 -31.19 -9.89 5.51
C ASP A 138 -31.00 -11.39 5.83
N GLN A 139 -32.05 -12.20 5.60
CA GLN A 139 -32.03 -13.64 5.86
C GLN A 139 -31.00 -14.39 5.03
N ASP A 140 -30.71 -13.90 3.82
CA ASP A 140 -29.73 -14.47 2.89
C ASP A 140 -28.32 -13.88 3.11
N ARG A 141 -28.15 -13.02 4.11
CA ARG A 141 -26.93 -12.26 4.42
C ARG A 141 -26.53 -11.25 3.34
N ARG A 142 -27.47 -10.79 2.53
CA ARG A 142 -27.26 -9.62 1.67
C ARG A 142 -27.10 -8.38 2.54
N LEU A 143 -26.10 -7.56 2.20
CA LEU A 143 -25.77 -6.36 2.96
C LEU A 143 -26.68 -5.22 2.53
N PHE A 144 -27.32 -4.58 3.50
CA PHE A 144 -28.07 -3.34 3.29
C PHE A 144 -27.50 -2.21 4.13
N VAL A 145 -27.32 -1.05 3.52
CA VAL A 145 -26.96 0.20 4.19
C VAL A 145 -27.94 1.27 3.74
N ASP A 146 -28.58 1.96 4.69
CA ASP A 146 -29.64 2.94 4.39
C ASP A 146 -30.79 2.35 3.53
N GLY A 147 -31.09 1.06 3.72
CA GLY A 147 -32.10 0.33 2.96
C GLY A 147 -31.71 -0.03 1.52
N GLN A 148 -30.46 0.23 1.12
CA GLN A 148 -29.94 -0.09 -0.21
C GLN A 148 -29.02 -1.31 -0.19
N GLU A 149 -29.22 -2.24 -1.13
CA GLU A 149 -28.40 -3.46 -1.24
C GLU A 149 -26.98 -3.13 -1.74
N ILE A 150 -25.97 -3.65 -1.04
CA ILE A 150 -24.55 -3.43 -1.34
C ILE A 150 -23.97 -4.68 -2.00
N ALA A 151 -23.35 -4.50 -3.16
CA ALA A 151 -22.71 -5.58 -3.90
C ALA A 151 -21.21 -5.71 -3.59
N VAL A 152 -20.52 -4.59 -3.35
CA VAL A 152 -19.08 -4.56 -3.09
C VAL A 152 -18.78 -3.64 -1.91
N VAL A 153 -17.93 -4.08 -0.99
CA VAL A 153 -17.35 -3.29 0.09
C VAL A 153 -15.88 -3.03 -0.24
N TYR A 154 -15.54 -1.77 -0.51
CA TYR A 154 -14.20 -1.32 -0.83
C TYR A 154 -13.59 -0.57 0.36
N PHE A 155 -12.57 -1.17 0.97
CA PHE A 155 -11.94 -0.62 2.18
C PHE A 155 -10.87 0.41 1.82
N ARG A 156 -11.05 1.64 2.30
CA ARG A 156 -10.04 2.70 2.36
C ARG A 156 -9.65 3.06 3.80
N ASP A 157 -10.19 2.32 4.76
CA ASP A 157 -9.91 2.38 6.20
C ASP A 157 -9.81 0.97 6.80
N GLY A 158 -9.33 0.84 8.04
CA GLY A 158 -9.32 -0.45 8.74
C GLY A 158 -8.05 -1.29 8.54
N TYR A 159 -6.91 -0.65 8.30
CA TYR A 159 -5.59 -1.29 8.19
C TYR A 159 -4.68 -1.02 9.40
N MET A 160 -5.10 -0.19 10.35
CA MET A 160 -4.39 0.13 11.59
C MET A 160 -5.27 -0.02 12.83
N PRO A 161 -4.74 -0.48 13.98
CA PRO A 161 -5.53 -0.66 15.20
C PRO A 161 -6.26 0.61 15.67
N ARG A 162 -5.65 1.79 15.48
CA ARG A 162 -6.23 3.09 15.86
C ARG A 162 -7.54 3.45 15.15
N GLN A 163 -7.90 2.72 14.09
CA GLN A 163 -9.14 2.90 13.33
C GLN A 163 -10.30 2.06 13.88
N TYR A 164 -10.02 1.21 14.88
CA TYR A 164 -10.98 0.28 15.42
C TYR A 164 -11.34 0.59 16.88
N SER A 165 -12.57 1.06 17.09
CA SER A 165 -13.31 0.90 18.33
C SER A 165 -13.88 -0.53 18.45
N LEU A 166 -14.47 -0.89 19.59
CA LEU A 166 -15.20 -2.17 19.73
C LEU A 166 -16.35 -2.29 18.73
N GLN A 167 -17.10 -1.21 18.50
CA GLN A 167 -18.19 -1.20 17.51
C GLN A 167 -17.65 -1.30 16.08
N ASN A 168 -16.50 -0.69 15.79
CA ASN A 168 -15.89 -0.79 14.46
C ASN A 168 -15.44 -2.23 14.15
N TRP A 169 -15.04 -2.99 15.17
CA TRP A 169 -14.80 -4.43 15.03
C TRP A 169 -16.07 -5.21 14.69
N GLU A 170 -17.18 -4.89 15.35
CA GLU A 170 -18.50 -5.49 15.06
C GLU A 170 -18.99 -5.14 13.65
N ALA A 171 -18.83 -3.88 13.23
CA ALA A 171 -19.12 -3.44 11.87
C ALA A 171 -18.27 -4.18 10.84
N ARG A 172 -16.96 -4.32 11.08
CA ARG A 172 -16.10 -5.11 10.20
C ARG A 172 -16.56 -6.56 10.10
N LEU A 173 -16.91 -7.18 11.23
CA LEU A 173 -17.45 -8.54 11.25
C LEU A 173 -18.78 -8.64 10.47
N LEU A 174 -19.68 -7.67 10.60
CA LEU A 174 -20.93 -7.60 9.85
C LEU A 174 -20.67 -7.57 8.33
N LEU A 175 -19.75 -6.72 7.88
CA LEU A 175 -19.36 -6.59 6.48
C LEU A 175 -18.78 -7.91 5.93
N GLU A 176 -17.86 -8.55 6.67
CA GLU A 176 -17.23 -9.81 6.25
C GLU A 176 -18.23 -10.98 6.19
N ARG A 177 -19.19 -11.04 7.13
CA ARG A 177 -20.24 -12.07 7.15
C ARG A 177 -21.25 -11.93 6.00
N SER A 178 -21.30 -10.77 5.38
CA SER A 178 -22.21 -10.47 4.28
C SER A 178 -21.81 -11.15 2.98
N CYS A 179 -22.80 -11.22 2.09
CA CYS A 179 -22.68 -11.68 0.71
C CYS A 179 -21.96 -10.69 -0.22
N ALA A 180 -21.81 -9.42 0.13
CA ALA A 180 -21.08 -8.48 -0.72
C ALA A 180 -19.66 -8.97 -0.99
N ALA A 181 -19.09 -8.68 -2.16
CA ALA A 181 -17.67 -8.88 -2.40
C ALA A 181 -16.87 -7.90 -1.52
N LYS A 182 -15.75 -8.33 -0.93
CA LYS A 182 -14.90 -7.45 -0.12
C LYS A 182 -13.59 -7.18 -0.87
N CYS A 183 -13.12 -5.93 -0.81
CA CYS A 183 -11.87 -5.50 -1.42
C CYS A 183 -11.02 -4.75 -0.37
N PRO A 184 -10.12 -5.45 0.34
CA PRO A 184 -9.96 -6.91 0.41
C PRO A 184 -10.94 -7.57 1.40
N ASP A 185 -11.20 -8.88 1.26
CA ASP A 185 -11.75 -9.69 2.37
C ASP A 185 -10.72 -9.87 3.49
N ILE A 186 -11.17 -10.30 4.68
CA ILE A 186 -10.28 -10.40 5.85
C ILE A 186 -9.11 -11.36 5.64
N ALA A 187 -9.29 -12.44 4.87
CA ALA A 187 -8.23 -13.40 4.57
C ALA A 187 -7.17 -12.79 3.64
N THR A 188 -7.60 -12.05 2.63
CA THR A 188 -6.73 -11.29 1.72
C THR A 188 -5.99 -10.18 2.46
N GLN A 189 -6.62 -9.53 3.44
CA GLN A 189 -5.92 -8.59 4.33
C GLN A 189 -4.82 -9.29 5.16
N LEU A 190 -5.08 -10.49 5.69
CA LEU A 190 -4.08 -11.29 6.40
C LEU A 190 -2.92 -11.72 5.48
N ALA A 191 -3.21 -12.04 4.22
CA ALA A 191 -2.21 -12.36 3.21
C ALA A 191 -1.20 -11.22 2.98
N GLY A 192 -1.61 -9.96 3.21
CA GLY A 192 -0.76 -8.77 3.12
C GLY A 192 0.16 -8.54 4.32
N THR A 193 0.06 -9.36 5.38
CA THR A 193 0.90 -9.17 6.59
C THR A 193 2.38 -9.41 6.31
N LYS A 194 3.23 -8.72 7.06
CA LYS A 194 4.69 -8.87 6.97
C LYS A 194 5.13 -10.28 7.39
N LYS A 195 4.41 -10.92 8.31
CA LYS A 195 4.63 -12.32 8.68
C LYS A 195 4.38 -13.26 7.50
N VAL A 196 3.26 -13.12 6.79
CA VAL A 196 3.00 -13.92 5.58
C VAL A 196 4.07 -13.66 4.52
N GLN A 197 4.45 -12.40 4.28
CA GLN A 197 5.55 -12.06 3.37
C GLN A 197 6.85 -12.82 3.72
N GLN A 198 7.21 -12.90 5.00
CA GLN A 198 8.39 -13.63 5.45
C GLN A 198 8.23 -15.15 5.31
N GLU A 199 7.07 -15.71 5.65
CA GLU A 199 6.85 -17.16 5.53
C GLU A 199 6.87 -17.62 4.05
N LEU A 200 6.39 -16.78 3.13
CA LEU A 200 6.44 -17.03 1.68
C LEU A 200 7.86 -17.16 1.12
N SER A 201 8.88 -16.58 1.78
CA SER A 201 10.27 -16.69 1.32
C SER A 201 10.94 -18.02 1.70
N ARG A 202 10.30 -18.84 2.55
CA ARG A 202 10.86 -20.14 2.94
C ARG A 202 10.95 -21.08 1.73
N PRO A 203 12.03 -21.87 1.63
CA PRO A 203 12.15 -22.89 0.57
C PRO A 203 10.92 -23.82 0.55
N GLY A 204 10.33 -24.02 -0.63
CA GLY A 204 9.18 -24.90 -0.84
C GLY A 204 7.80 -24.24 -0.61
N MET A 205 7.72 -23.06 0.02
CA MET A 205 6.43 -22.42 0.31
C MET A 205 5.72 -21.90 -0.94
N LEU A 206 6.46 -21.28 -1.87
CA LEU A 206 5.90 -20.84 -3.15
C LEU A 206 5.44 -22.05 -3.98
N GLU A 207 6.20 -23.13 -4.02
CA GLU A 207 5.87 -24.36 -4.74
C GLU A 207 4.61 -25.03 -4.16
N MET A 208 4.43 -24.99 -2.83
CA MET A 208 3.24 -25.51 -2.17
C MET A 208 1.98 -24.71 -2.54
N LEU A 209 2.09 -23.38 -2.62
CA LEU A 209 0.97 -22.49 -2.92
C LEU A 209 0.66 -22.38 -4.42
N LEU A 210 1.67 -22.52 -5.28
CA LEU A 210 1.54 -22.47 -6.74
C LEU A 210 2.07 -23.77 -7.37
N PRO A 211 1.43 -24.92 -7.09
CA PRO A 211 1.89 -26.21 -7.59
C PRO A 211 1.84 -26.24 -9.12
N GLY A 212 2.90 -26.76 -9.74
CA GLY A 212 3.00 -26.88 -11.20
C GLY A 212 3.29 -25.58 -11.95
N GLN A 213 3.63 -24.48 -11.25
CA GLN A 213 3.89 -23.17 -11.86
C GLN A 213 5.34 -22.68 -11.64
N PRO A 214 6.37 -23.42 -12.08
CA PRO A 214 7.77 -23.14 -11.75
C PRO A 214 8.27 -21.78 -12.26
N GLU A 215 7.77 -21.30 -13.40
CA GLU A 215 8.16 -19.99 -13.95
C GLU A 215 7.63 -18.83 -13.11
N ALA A 216 6.38 -18.92 -12.65
CA ALA A 216 5.79 -17.94 -11.73
C ALA A 216 6.56 -17.92 -10.40
N VAL A 217 6.84 -19.10 -9.86
CA VAL A 217 7.66 -19.27 -8.65
C VAL A 217 9.04 -18.64 -8.82
N ALA A 218 9.70 -18.83 -9.97
CA ALA A 218 11.00 -18.24 -10.24
C ALA A 218 10.94 -16.71 -10.31
N ARG A 219 9.95 -16.13 -11.01
CA ARG A 219 9.75 -14.68 -11.08
C ARG A 219 9.49 -14.07 -9.71
N LEU A 220 8.61 -14.69 -8.91
CA LEU A 220 8.33 -14.26 -7.53
C LEU A 220 9.58 -14.29 -6.67
N ARG A 221 10.27 -15.44 -6.63
CA ARG A 221 11.47 -15.64 -5.80
C ARG A 221 12.59 -14.68 -6.13
N ALA A 222 12.76 -14.31 -7.41
CA ALA A 222 13.76 -13.35 -7.84
C ALA A 222 13.57 -11.94 -7.23
N THR A 223 12.38 -11.64 -6.69
CA THR A 223 12.09 -10.34 -6.05
C THR A 223 12.29 -10.34 -4.53
N PHE A 224 12.51 -11.50 -3.91
CA PHE A 224 12.60 -11.60 -2.46
C PHE A 224 13.99 -11.22 -1.95
N ALA A 225 14.05 -10.23 -1.06
CA ALA A 225 15.22 -9.97 -0.23
C ALA A 225 15.31 -10.96 0.95
N GLY A 226 16.36 -10.88 1.76
CA GLY A 226 16.44 -11.65 3.01
C GLY A 226 15.28 -11.33 3.95
N LEU A 227 14.48 -12.34 4.30
CA LEU A 227 13.33 -12.24 5.21
C LEU A 227 13.47 -13.32 6.29
N TYR A 228 13.38 -12.93 7.55
CA TYR A 228 13.72 -13.79 8.68
C TYR A 228 12.63 -13.75 9.74
N SER A 229 12.21 -14.94 10.19
CA SER A 229 11.34 -15.06 11.36
C SER A 229 12.09 -14.59 12.61
N LEU A 230 11.33 -14.00 13.53
CA LEU A 230 11.81 -13.72 14.88
C LEU A 230 11.13 -14.59 15.92
N ASP A 231 10.35 -15.61 15.54
CA ASP A 231 9.74 -16.53 16.50
C ASP A 231 10.78 -17.17 17.43
N MET A 232 10.34 -17.63 18.59
CA MET A 232 11.20 -18.31 19.56
C MET A 232 11.85 -19.55 18.92
N GLY A 233 13.18 -19.64 19.03
CA GLY A 233 13.97 -20.74 18.48
C GLY A 233 15.23 -20.29 17.76
N GLU A 234 16.02 -21.26 17.30
CA GLU A 234 17.36 -21.03 16.73
C GLU A 234 17.36 -20.07 15.54
N GLU A 235 16.36 -20.17 14.64
CA GLU A 235 16.25 -19.29 13.48
C GLU A 235 16.13 -17.82 13.90
N GLY A 236 15.21 -17.55 14.83
CA GLY A 236 15.01 -16.21 15.34
C GLY A 236 16.25 -15.70 16.07
N ASP A 237 16.86 -16.53 16.92
CA ASP A 237 18.06 -16.14 17.69
C ASP A 237 19.22 -15.75 16.78
N GLN A 238 19.42 -16.50 15.69
CA GLN A 238 20.41 -16.19 14.68
C GLN A 238 20.08 -14.89 13.94
N ALA A 239 18.81 -14.65 13.60
CA ALA A 239 18.37 -13.42 12.94
C ALA A 239 18.63 -12.19 13.84
N ILE A 240 18.29 -12.27 15.13
CA ILE A 240 18.58 -11.21 16.11
C ILE A 240 20.09 -10.97 16.21
N ALA A 241 20.89 -12.02 16.33
CA ALA A 241 22.34 -11.90 16.43
C ALA A 241 22.95 -11.22 15.18
N LYS A 242 22.49 -11.59 13.98
CA LYS A 242 22.90 -10.97 12.71
C LYS A 242 22.54 -9.48 12.67
N ALA A 243 21.32 -9.12 13.06
CA ALA A 243 20.88 -7.72 13.09
C ALA A 243 21.68 -6.89 14.10
N LEU A 244 21.96 -7.42 15.28
CA LEU A 244 22.77 -6.74 16.29
C LEU A 244 24.23 -6.54 15.85
N ALA A 245 24.77 -7.46 15.05
CA ALA A 245 26.12 -7.36 14.51
C ALA A 245 26.24 -6.36 13.34
N ALA A 246 25.19 -6.19 12.54
CA ALA A 246 25.20 -5.29 11.38
C ALA A 246 23.87 -4.52 11.24
N PRO A 247 23.53 -3.61 12.17
CA PRO A 247 22.20 -3.03 12.27
C PRO A 247 21.81 -2.11 11.10
N SER A 248 22.77 -1.57 10.35
CA SER A 248 22.48 -0.79 9.15
C SER A 248 21.89 -1.61 8.01
N ARG A 249 22.06 -2.94 8.01
CA ARG A 249 21.66 -3.85 6.94
C ARG A 249 20.26 -4.43 7.11
N PHE A 250 19.54 -4.07 8.17
CA PHE A 250 18.25 -4.67 8.48
C PHE A 250 17.20 -3.63 8.85
N VAL A 251 15.95 -4.06 8.72
CA VAL A 251 14.76 -3.35 9.15
C VAL A 251 13.92 -4.31 10.00
N LEU A 252 13.47 -3.84 11.16
CA LEU A 252 12.54 -4.58 12.00
C LEU A 252 11.12 -4.07 11.74
N LYS A 253 10.22 -4.99 11.35
CA LYS A 253 8.87 -4.63 10.90
C LYS A 253 7.81 -5.27 11.77
N PRO A 254 6.92 -4.48 12.42
CA PRO A 254 5.73 -5.02 13.07
C PRO A 254 4.66 -5.39 12.03
N GLN A 255 3.61 -6.10 12.47
CA GLN A 255 2.42 -6.37 11.64
C GLN A 255 1.51 -5.13 11.53
N ARG A 256 1.98 -4.10 10.83
CA ARG A 256 1.29 -2.82 10.60
C ARG A 256 1.43 -2.37 9.14
N GLU A 257 0.51 -1.50 8.71
CA GLU A 257 0.47 -0.92 7.36
C GLU A 257 0.46 0.62 7.40
N GLY A 258 0.64 1.26 6.23
CA GLY A 258 0.47 2.71 6.10
C GLY A 258 1.69 3.58 6.39
N GLY A 259 2.86 2.98 6.58
CA GLY A 259 4.14 3.67 6.81
C GLY A 259 4.32 4.21 8.24
N GLY A 260 5.57 4.44 8.63
CA GLY A 260 5.95 5.02 9.93
C GLY A 260 5.93 4.05 11.12
N ASN A 261 5.97 2.73 10.87
CA ASN A 261 5.91 1.71 11.93
C ASN A 261 7.20 0.90 12.07
N ASN A 262 8.11 0.99 11.10
CA ASN A 262 9.32 0.16 11.08
C ASN A 262 10.40 0.76 11.98
N LEU A 263 11.22 -0.10 12.58
CA LEU A 263 12.36 0.32 13.39
C LEU A 263 13.65 0.08 12.61
N TYR A 264 14.58 1.03 12.71
CA TYR A 264 15.87 1.03 12.02
C TYR A 264 17.00 1.37 13.01
N GLY A 265 18.24 1.03 12.65
CA GLY A 265 19.44 1.50 13.36
C GLY A 265 19.39 1.30 14.87
N GLU A 266 19.57 2.37 15.63
CA GLU A 266 19.62 2.33 17.10
C GLU A 266 18.29 1.90 17.74
N GLU A 267 17.14 2.37 17.23
CA GLU A 267 15.82 1.99 17.74
C GLU A 267 15.58 0.48 17.55
N MET A 268 15.95 -0.05 16.37
CA MET A 268 15.91 -1.49 16.12
C MET A 268 16.80 -2.26 17.10
N VAL A 269 18.04 -1.80 17.33
CA VAL A 269 18.97 -2.46 18.26
C VAL A 269 18.41 -2.49 19.68
N GLN A 270 17.83 -1.39 20.14
CA GLN A 270 17.21 -1.30 21.46
C GLN A 270 16.02 -2.26 21.58
N ALA A 271 15.12 -2.25 20.59
CA ALA A 271 13.98 -3.15 20.55
C ALA A 271 14.41 -4.63 20.53
N LEU A 272 15.36 -5.00 19.68
CA LEU A 272 15.87 -6.37 19.59
C LEU A 272 16.49 -6.87 20.91
N LYS A 273 17.19 -6.01 21.66
CA LYS A 273 17.72 -6.37 22.98
C LYS A 273 16.63 -6.67 24.00
N GLN A 274 15.50 -5.96 23.93
CA GLN A 274 14.35 -6.19 24.81
C GLN A 274 13.54 -7.43 24.37
N LEU A 275 13.37 -7.61 23.06
CA LEU A 275 12.58 -8.67 22.47
C LEU A 275 13.26 -10.04 22.53
N LYS A 276 14.59 -10.09 22.62
CA LYS A 276 15.38 -11.33 22.51
C LYS A 276 14.83 -12.49 23.35
N ASP A 277 14.50 -12.20 24.61
CA ASP A 277 14.03 -13.20 25.58
C ASP A 277 12.51 -13.09 25.85
N SER A 278 11.77 -12.37 25.01
CA SER A 278 10.32 -12.12 25.13
C SER A 278 9.55 -12.78 23.99
N GLU A 279 8.42 -13.41 24.28
CA GLU A 279 7.48 -13.95 23.28
C GLU A 279 6.95 -12.88 22.32
N GLU A 280 7.00 -11.59 22.71
CA GLU A 280 6.55 -10.47 21.87
C GLU A 280 7.34 -10.35 20.55
N ARG A 281 8.54 -10.95 20.48
CA ARG A 281 9.36 -10.96 19.25
C ARG A 281 8.64 -11.57 18.04
N ALA A 282 7.68 -12.47 18.25
CA ALA A 282 6.84 -13.05 17.20
C ALA A 282 5.92 -12.02 16.51
N SER A 283 5.71 -10.84 17.12
CA SER A 283 4.95 -9.74 16.51
C SER A 283 5.73 -9.02 15.40
N TYR A 284 6.99 -9.37 15.21
CA TYR A 284 7.90 -8.74 14.26
C TYR A 284 8.50 -9.75 13.28
N ILE A 285 8.94 -9.23 12.14
CA ILE A 285 9.89 -9.90 11.26
C ILE A 285 11.13 -9.04 11.09
N LEU A 286 12.24 -9.68 10.73
CA LEU A 286 13.45 -8.98 10.31
C LEU A 286 13.58 -9.08 8.80
N MET A 287 13.93 -7.98 8.14
CA MET A 287 14.14 -7.94 6.69
C MET A 287 15.48 -7.30 6.38
N GLU A 288 16.17 -7.81 5.36
CA GLU A 288 17.32 -7.15 4.76
C GLU A 288 16.91 -5.79 4.19
N LYS A 289 17.67 -4.75 4.56
CA LYS A 289 17.45 -3.40 4.06
C LYS A 289 17.98 -3.31 2.64
N ILE A 290 17.12 -2.89 1.72
CA ILE A 290 17.52 -2.54 0.35
C ILE A 290 18.08 -1.12 0.39
N GLU A 291 19.25 -0.92 -0.22
CA GLU A 291 19.93 0.37 -0.29
C GLU A 291 20.12 0.77 -1.76
N PRO A 292 19.11 1.41 -2.39
CA PRO A 292 19.21 1.89 -3.77
C PRO A 292 20.30 2.95 -3.94
N GLU A 293 20.82 3.09 -5.16
CA GLU A 293 21.72 4.19 -5.50
C GLU A 293 20.98 5.54 -5.36
N PRO A 294 21.51 6.49 -4.58
CA PRO A 294 20.89 7.81 -4.44
C PRO A 294 21.04 8.64 -5.71
N PHE A 295 20.03 9.45 -6.01
CA PHE A 295 20.07 10.42 -7.11
C PHE A 295 19.53 11.77 -6.63
N GLU A 296 19.91 12.86 -7.29
CA GLU A 296 19.42 14.20 -6.93
C GLU A 296 18.08 14.50 -7.61
N ASN A 297 17.14 15.06 -6.86
CA ASN A 297 15.87 15.58 -7.38
C ASN A 297 15.38 16.74 -6.49
N CYS A 298 14.31 17.41 -6.89
CA CYS A 298 13.66 18.45 -6.12
C CYS A 298 12.28 17.99 -5.61
N LEU A 299 12.06 18.07 -4.31
CA LEU A 299 10.80 17.72 -3.66
C LEU A 299 9.95 18.97 -3.46
N LEU A 300 8.68 18.92 -3.87
CA LEU A 300 7.70 19.98 -3.69
C LEU A 300 6.66 19.55 -2.65
N ARG A 301 6.51 20.33 -1.58
CA ARG A 301 5.59 20.05 -0.48
C ARG A 301 4.86 21.32 -0.05
N PRO A 302 3.52 21.30 0.12
CA PRO A 302 2.78 22.48 0.54
C PRO A 302 3.32 23.08 1.83
N GLY A 303 3.54 24.40 1.83
CA GLY A 303 4.05 25.13 2.99
C GLY A 303 5.55 24.98 3.25
N SER A 304 6.29 24.27 2.41
CA SER A 304 7.75 24.18 2.44
C SER A 304 8.34 24.76 1.14
N PRO A 305 9.54 25.37 1.17
CA PRO A 305 10.25 25.72 -0.05
C PRO A 305 10.57 24.47 -0.86
N ALA A 306 10.83 24.64 -2.16
CA ALA A 306 11.36 23.58 -3.01
C ALA A 306 12.69 23.05 -2.43
N GLN A 307 12.85 21.74 -2.31
CA GLN A 307 14.01 21.12 -1.67
C GLN A 307 14.80 20.26 -2.64
N VAL A 308 15.99 20.69 -3.03
CA VAL A 308 16.96 19.89 -3.79
C VAL A 308 17.70 18.98 -2.81
N VAL A 309 17.54 17.67 -2.97
CA VAL A 309 18.06 16.65 -2.03
C VAL A 309 18.44 15.36 -2.76
N GLN A 310 19.27 14.55 -2.11
CA GLN A 310 19.47 13.16 -2.53
C GLN A 310 18.24 12.33 -2.16
N CYS A 311 17.79 11.56 -3.13
CA CYS A 311 16.56 10.79 -3.10
C CYS A 311 16.81 9.31 -3.37
N ILE A 312 15.86 8.49 -2.93
CA ILE A 312 15.66 7.13 -3.39
C ILE A 312 14.19 6.91 -3.72
N SER A 313 13.92 6.02 -4.68
CA SER A 313 12.56 5.70 -5.13
C SER A 313 12.15 4.28 -4.77
N GLU A 314 10.85 4.08 -4.62
CA GLU A 314 10.19 2.79 -4.43
C GLU A 314 9.07 2.64 -5.48
N LEU A 315 9.23 1.67 -6.37
CA LEU A 315 8.27 1.36 -7.44
C LEU A 315 7.19 0.42 -6.93
N GLY A 316 5.93 0.81 -7.07
CA GLY A 316 4.76 -0.05 -6.87
C GLY A 316 4.05 -0.32 -8.19
N ILE A 317 3.53 -1.55 -8.35
CA ILE A 317 2.67 -1.94 -9.46
C ILE A 317 1.29 -2.29 -8.90
N PHE A 318 0.24 -1.77 -9.53
CA PHE A 318 -1.13 -2.07 -9.12
C PHE A 318 -1.60 -3.36 -9.79
N GLY A 319 -1.95 -4.36 -8.98
CA GLY A 319 -2.61 -5.59 -9.39
C GLY A 319 -4.12 -5.52 -9.20
N VAL A 320 -4.87 -6.08 -10.14
CA VAL A 320 -6.32 -6.28 -10.04
C VAL A 320 -6.63 -7.72 -10.40
N TYR A 321 -7.34 -8.41 -9.51
CA TYR A 321 -7.90 -9.71 -9.81
C TYR A 321 -9.33 -9.82 -9.29
N VAL A 322 -10.12 -10.65 -9.97
CA VAL A 322 -11.49 -10.98 -9.58
C VAL A 322 -11.66 -12.47 -9.76
N ARG A 323 -12.22 -13.11 -8.74
CA ARG A 323 -12.54 -14.53 -8.74
C ARG A 323 -14.04 -14.70 -8.58
N GLN A 324 -14.63 -15.59 -9.35
CA GLN A 324 -15.98 -16.07 -9.17
C GLN A 324 -15.89 -17.52 -8.73
N GLU A 325 -16.33 -17.81 -7.50
CA GLU A 325 -16.13 -19.11 -6.86
C GLU A 325 -14.67 -19.55 -6.87
N LYS A 326 -14.29 -20.52 -7.69
CA LYS A 326 -12.90 -21.00 -7.80
C LYS A 326 -12.23 -20.56 -9.11
N THR A 327 -12.95 -19.81 -9.93
CA THR A 327 -12.53 -19.43 -11.27
C THR A 327 -12.03 -18.00 -11.25
N LEU A 328 -10.77 -17.80 -11.59
CA LEU A 328 -10.19 -16.46 -11.76
C LEU A 328 -10.75 -15.87 -13.06
N VAL A 329 -11.63 -14.87 -12.95
CA VAL A 329 -12.29 -14.21 -14.09
C VAL A 329 -11.55 -12.95 -14.55
N MET A 330 -10.68 -12.41 -13.71
CA MET A 330 -9.77 -11.31 -14.06
C MET A 330 -8.45 -11.47 -13.30
N ASN A 331 -7.33 -11.23 -13.98
CA ASN A 331 -6.01 -11.08 -13.37
C ASN A 331 -5.17 -10.16 -14.27
N LYS A 332 -4.83 -8.96 -13.77
CA LYS A 332 -4.17 -7.91 -14.53
C LYS A 332 -3.23 -7.08 -13.64
N HIS A 333 -2.25 -6.45 -14.27
CA HIS A 333 -1.65 -5.21 -13.78
C HIS A 333 -2.36 -4.01 -14.44
N VAL A 334 -2.56 -2.91 -13.72
CA VAL A 334 -3.36 -1.77 -14.21
C VAL A 334 -2.63 -0.42 -14.17
N GLY A 335 -1.40 -0.39 -13.67
CA GLY A 335 -0.62 0.84 -13.58
C GLY A 335 0.54 0.71 -12.62
N HIS A 336 1.22 1.82 -12.40
CA HIS A 336 2.33 1.92 -11.47
C HIS A 336 2.17 3.15 -10.56
N LEU A 337 2.95 3.18 -9.49
CA LEU A 337 3.16 4.34 -8.64
C LEU A 337 4.64 4.36 -8.27
N LEU A 338 5.35 5.43 -8.62
CA LEU A 338 6.67 5.69 -8.06
C LEU A 338 6.52 6.61 -6.85
N ARG A 339 7.10 6.21 -5.72
CA ARG A 339 7.20 7.07 -4.53
C ARG A 339 8.66 7.38 -4.31
N THR A 340 8.97 8.66 -4.09
CA THR A 340 10.33 9.12 -3.89
C THR A 340 10.44 9.85 -2.56
N LYS A 341 11.56 9.68 -1.87
CA LYS A 341 11.82 10.33 -0.57
C LYS A 341 13.27 10.78 -0.48
N ALA A 342 13.50 11.78 0.35
CA ALA A 342 14.84 12.20 0.73
C ALA A 342 15.56 11.07 1.52
N ILE A 343 16.87 10.94 1.34
CA ILE A 343 17.67 9.80 1.80
C ILE A 343 17.78 9.70 3.33
N GLU A 344 17.66 10.82 4.04
CA GLU A 344 17.69 10.87 5.51
C GLU A 344 16.49 10.16 6.14
N HIS A 345 15.42 9.93 5.39
CA HIS A 345 14.22 9.27 5.89
C HIS A 345 14.33 7.75 5.77
N ALA A 346 14.38 7.08 6.93
CA ALA A 346 14.40 5.62 6.98
C ALA A 346 13.06 4.98 6.55
N ASP A 347 11.92 5.49 7.03
CA ASP A 347 10.58 5.04 6.63
C ASP A 347 10.07 5.78 5.37
N GLY A 348 8.83 5.54 4.94
CA GLY A 348 8.24 6.11 3.73
C GLY A 348 6.75 6.38 3.86
N GLY A 349 6.08 6.52 2.71
CA GLY A 349 4.63 6.76 2.63
C GLY A 349 4.27 8.23 2.41
N VAL A 350 3.41 8.48 1.42
CA VAL A 350 2.92 9.83 1.09
C VAL A 350 1.94 10.31 2.15
N ALA A 351 1.00 9.45 2.57
CA ALA A 351 0.04 9.75 3.63
C ALA A 351 0.72 9.98 5.00
N ALA A 352 1.87 9.36 5.24
CA ALA A 352 2.71 9.56 6.43
C ALA A 352 3.55 10.85 6.38
N GLY A 353 3.51 11.58 5.26
CA GLY A 353 4.23 12.85 5.10
C GLY A 353 5.71 12.72 4.73
N VAL A 354 6.18 11.50 4.45
CA VAL A 354 7.60 11.24 4.16
C VAL A 354 7.85 11.28 2.66
N ALA A 355 7.31 10.30 1.92
CA ALA A 355 7.47 10.22 0.48
C ALA A 355 6.62 11.26 -0.26
N VAL A 356 6.97 11.49 -1.52
CA VAL A 356 6.22 12.28 -2.49
C VAL A 356 5.86 11.41 -3.70
N LEU A 357 4.87 11.84 -4.48
CA LEU A 357 4.51 11.23 -5.75
C LEU A 357 5.61 11.47 -6.80
N ASP A 358 5.84 10.49 -7.66
CA ASP A 358 6.83 10.55 -8.72
C ASP A 358 6.37 9.72 -9.92
N ASN A 359 7.05 9.86 -11.06
CA ASN A 359 6.86 9.05 -12.25
C ASN A 359 8.18 8.41 -12.68
N PRO A 360 8.19 7.13 -13.10
CA PRO A 360 9.39 6.49 -13.60
C PRO A 360 9.74 7.08 -14.98
N TYR A 361 10.94 7.64 -15.11
CA TYR A 361 11.55 7.96 -16.40
C TYR A 361 12.39 6.75 -16.86
N PRO A 362 11.94 5.98 -17.86
CA PRO A 362 12.65 4.77 -18.27
C PRO A 362 14.02 5.09 -18.88
N VAL A 363 15.06 4.41 -18.40
CA VAL A 363 16.45 4.50 -18.91
C VAL A 363 17.01 3.15 -19.32
#